data_AF-A0A822HK61-F1
#
_entry.id   AF-A0A822HK61-F1
#
_cell.length_a   1.000
_cell.length_b   1.000
_cell.length_c   1.000
_cell.angle_alpha   90.00
_cell.angle_beta   90.00
_cell.angle_gamma   90.00
#
_symmetry.space_group_name_H-M   'P 1'
#
loop_
_entity.id
_entity.type
_entity.pdbx_description
1 polymer ?
#
loop_
_entity_poly.entity_id
_entity_poly.type
_entity_poly.pdbx_seq_one_letter_code
_entity_poly.pdbx_strand_id
1 'polypeptide(L)'
;MYVQNLSQKINTKIGGINGIVNLKAALSRSSHEDLFMFFGADVTHTTCSPDQPSIAAVVGSCDPTCSRYVARLAEQYPKIGRCSVEIIK
;
A
#
# COMPACT_ATOMS: atom_id res chain seq x y z
N MET A 1 1.50 -3.36 -27.06
CA MET A 1 2.09 -3.13 -25.71
C MET A 1 1.30 -2.12 -24.88
N TYR A 2 0.94 -0.95 -25.42
CA TYR A 2 0.17 0.09 -24.69
C TYR A 2 -1.19 -0.39 -24.14
N VAL A 3 -2.02 -1.01 -24.98
CA VAL A 3 -3.36 -1.48 -24.59
C VAL A 3 -3.30 -2.50 -23.45
N GLN A 4 -2.31 -3.39 -23.46
CA GLN A 4 -2.18 -4.43 -22.43
C GLN A 4 -1.91 -3.86 -21.03
N ASN A 5 -0.99 -2.90 -20.92
CA ASN A 5 -0.70 -2.23 -19.64
C ASN A 5 -1.91 -1.42 -19.14
N LEU A 6 -2.64 -0.80 -20.07
CA LEU A 6 -3.87 -0.08 -19.74
C LEU A 6 -4.97 -1.03 -19.25
N SER A 7 -5.20 -2.14 -19.96
CA SER A 7 -6.17 -3.17 -19.56
C SER A 7 -5.85 -3.75 -18.19
N GLN A 8 -4.57 -3.97 -17.86
CA GLN A 8 -4.17 -4.42 -16.53
C GLN A 8 -4.53 -3.43 -15.42
N LYS A 9 -4.38 -2.12 -15.67
CA LYS A 9 -4.79 -1.07 -14.71
C LYS A 9 -6.31 -0.95 -14.59
N ILE A 10 -7.05 -1.13 -15.69
CA ILE A 10 -8.51 -1.13 -15.69
C ILE A 10 -9.02 -2.34 -14.90
N ASN A 11 -8.47 -3.53 -15.18
CA ASN A 11 -8.85 -4.78 -14.54
C ASN A 11 -8.72 -4.68 -13.00
N THR A 12 -7.61 -4.14 -12.49
CA THR A 12 -7.43 -4.00 -11.03
C THR A 12 -8.37 -2.96 -10.40
N LYS A 13 -8.70 -1.88 -11.11
CA LYS A 13 -9.65 -0.85 -10.63
C LYS A 13 -11.07 -1.38 -10.49
N ILE A 14 -11.48 -2.34 -11.31
CA ILE A 14 -12.80 -2.99 -11.22
C ILE A 14 -12.79 -4.28 -10.38
N GLY A 15 -11.70 -4.53 -9.65
CA GLY A 15 -11.57 -5.66 -8.71
C GLY A 15 -11.06 -6.97 -9.30
N GLY A 16 -10.66 -6.98 -10.58
CA GLY A 16 -10.03 -8.13 -11.23
C GLY A 16 -8.59 -8.36 -10.79
N ILE A 17 -8.10 -9.58 -11.02
CA ILE A 17 -6.75 -10.03 -10.64
C ILE A 17 -5.94 -10.31 -11.91
N ASN A 18 -4.76 -9.70 -12.05
CA ASN A 18 -3.89 -9.89 -13.23
C ASN A 18 -2.96 -11.11 -13.11
N GLY A 19 -2.68 -11.55 -11.88
CA GLY A 19 -1.77 -12.66 -11.60
C GLY A 19 -1.76 -12.98 -10.11
N ILE A 20 -1.46 -14.24 -9.80
CA ILE A 20 -1.38 -14.75 -8.44
C ILE A 20 0.02 -15.32 -8.24
N VAL A 21 0.65 -14.99 -7.12
CA VAL A 21 1.95 -15.54 -6.74
C VAL A 21 1.71 -16.75 -5.82
N ASN A 22 2.50 -17.80 -6.01
CA ASN A 22 2.50 -18.92 -5.08
C ASN A 22 3.25 -18.54 -3.79
N LEU A 23 2.53 -17.96 -2.83
CA LEU A 23 3.08 -17.49 -1.56
C LEU A 23 3.68 -18.62 -0.71
N LYS A 24 3.20 -19.86 -0.86
CA LYS A 24 3.76 -21.01 -0.12
C LYS A 24 5.22 -21.29 -0.51
N ALA A 25 5.53 -21.14 -1.80
CA ALA A 25 6.90 -21.27 -2.27
C ALA A 25 7.79 -20.09 -1.83
N ALA A 26 7.22 -18.89 -1.75
CA ALA A 26 7.94 -17.68 -1.36
C ALA A 26 8.19 -17.58 0.16
N LEU A 27 7.23 -18.01 0.97
CA LEU A 27 7.27 -18.00 2.42
C LEU A 27 7.62 -19.41 2.91
N SER A 28 8.92 -19.76 2.85
CA SER A 28 9.50 -21.07 3.20
C SER A 28 9.11 -21.66 4.58
N ARG A 29 8.30 -20.98 5.39
CA ARG A 29 8.00 -21.32 6.79
C ARG A 29 6.51 -21.31 7.16
N SER A 30 5.58 -21.08 6.22
CA SER A 30 4.15 -21.11 6.55
C SER A 30 3.59 -22.53 6.60
N SER A 31 2.92 -22.88 7.70
CA SER A 31 2.07 -24.07 7.75
C SER A 31 0.94 -23.95 6.71
N HIS A 32 0.31 -25.06 6.31
CA HIS A 32 -0.73 -25.05 5.28
C HIS A 32 -1.98 -24.25 5.69
N GLU A 33 -2.10 -23.87 6.96
CA GLU A 33 -3.24 -23.15 7.56
C GLU A 33 -2.91 -21.70 7.94
N ASP A 34 -1.66 -21.25 7.80
CA ASP A 34 -1.28 -19.89 8.21
C ASP A 34 -1.85 -18.86 7.22
N LEU A 35 -2.65 -17.94 7.73
CA LEU A 35 -3.15 -16.78 6.99
C LEU A 35 -2.27 -15.56 7.29
N PHE A 36 -1.77 -14.93 6.24
CA PHE A 36 -0.95 -13.72 6.35
C PHE A 36 -1.65 -12.51 5.74
N MET A 37 -1.36 -11.35 6.29
CA MET A 37 -1.68 -10.06 5.71
C MET A 37 -0.40 -9.24 5.56
N PHE A 38 -0.21 -8.64 4.38
CA PHE A 38 0.93 -7.76 4.12
C PHE A 38 0.50 -6.31 4.24
N PHE A 39 1.31 -5.54 4.96
CA PHE A 39 1.18 -4.10 5.03
C PHE A 39 2.36 -3.41 4.35
N GLY A 40 2.06 -2.36 3.60
CA GLY A 40 3.05 -1.39 3.12
C GLY A 40 2.72 -0.03 3.69
N ALA A 41 3.71 0.69 4.20
CA ALA A 41 3.52 2.00 4.79
C ALA A 41 4.58 2.97 4.25
N ASP A 42 4.15 4.19 3.95
CA ASP A 42 5.01 5.27 3.49
C ASP A 42 4.48 6.61 3.99
N VAL A 43 5.37 7.59 4.14
CA VAL A 43 5.01 8.97 4.39
C VAL A 43 5.67 9.84 3.34
N THR A 44 4.87 10.59 2.61
CA THR A 44 5.36 11.55 1.63
C THR A 44 5.33 12.96 2.21
N HIS A 45 6.43 13.68 2.07
CA HIS A 45 6.52 15.10 2.42
C HIS A 45 6.42 15.97 1.16
N THR A 46 5.61 17.00 1.26
CA THR A 46 5.62 18.13 0.31
C THR A 46 6.76 19.08 0.65
N THR A 47 6.84 20.21 -0.06
CA THR A 47 7.79 21.28 0.26
C THR A 47 7.69 21.70 1.74
N CYS A 48 8.83 21.74 2.43
CA CYS A 48 8.97 22.12 3.85
C CYS A 48 8.38 23.51 4.09
N SER A 49 7.14 23.52 4.56
CA SER A 49 6.38 24.70 4.93
C SER A 49 5.39 24.32 6.03
N PRO A 50 5.17 25.20 7.02
CA PRO A 50 4.39 24.87 8.21
C PRO A 50 2.90 24.59 7.92
N ASP A 51 2.39 25.11 6.80
CA ASP A 51 0.98 24.95 6.40
C ASP A 51 0.74 23.72 5.53
N GLN A 52 1.79 22.99 5.14
CA GLN A 52 1.67 21.81 4.29
C GLN A 52 1.78 20.52 5.13
N PRO A 53 0.82 19.59 4.99
CA PRO A 53 0.85 18.34 5.73
C PRO A 53 1.82 17.34 5.09
N SER A 54 2.35 16.45 5.91
CA SER A 54 2.86 15.17 5.43
C SER A 54 1.67 14.23 5.18
N ILE A 55 1.75 13.37 4.16
CA ILE A 55 0.71 12.40 3.85
C ILE A 55 1.23 11.01 4.21
N ALA A 56 0.66 10.40 5.24
CA ALA A 56 0.90 9.00 5.55
C ALA A 56 -0.07 8.12 4.78
N ALA A 57 0.45 7.05 4.17
CA ALA A 57 -0.33 6.08 3.44
C ALA A 57 0.01 4.67 3.93
N VAL A 58 -1.03 3.87 4.18
CA VAL A 58 -0.90 2.44 4.49
C VAL A 58 -1.75 1.65 3.52
N VAL A 59 -1.17 0.58 2.96
CA VAL A 59 -1.88 -0.42 2.18
C VAL A 59 -1.87 -1.76 2.90
N GLY A 60 -2.96 -2.51 2.81
CA GLY A 60 -3.10 -3.84 3.41
C GLY A 60 -3.69 -4.85 2.43
N SER A 61 -3.14 -6.06 2.37
CA SER A 61 -3.72 -7.13 1.55
C SER A 61 -5.08 -7.56 2.09
N CYS A 62 -6.03 -7.87 1.21
CA CYS A 62 -7.43 -8.14 1.59
C CYS A 62 -7.93 -9.52 1.16
N ASP A 63 -7.03 -10.38 0.69
CA ASP A 63 -7.36 -11.71 0.23
C ASP A 63 -6.18 -12.68 0.47
N PRO A 64 -6.43 -14.00 0.56
CA PRO A 64 -5.38 -14.99 0.86
C PRO A 64 -4.26 -15.06 -0.17
N THR A 65 -4.51 -14.63 -1.42
CA THR A 65 -3.50 -14.62 -2.49
C THR A 65 -2.66 -13.34 -2.48
N CYS A 66 -3.01 -12.38 -1.63
CA CYS A 66 -2.39 -11.06 -1.52
C CYS A 66 -2.29 -10.35 -2.87
N SER A 67 -3.33 -10.48 -3.70
CA SER A 67 -3.41 -9.87 -5.03
C SER A 67 -4.21 -8.57 -5.03
N ARG A 68 -5.03 -8.34 -3.99
CA ARG A 68 -5.82 -7.12 -3.77
C ARG A 68 -5.38 -6.41 -2.51
N TYR A 69 -5.26 -5.10 -2.62
CA TYR A 69 -4.88 -4.21 -1.53
C TYR A 69 -5.89 -3.09 -1.38
N VAL A 70 -6.16 -2.68 -0.15
CA VAL A 70 -6.90 -1.46 0.18
C VAL A 70 -5.94 -0.44 0.77
N ALA A 71 -6.22 0.83 0.54
CA ALA A 71 -5.40 1.94 1.02
C ALA A 71 -6.14 2.79 2.05
N ARG A 72 -5.40 3.30 3.03
CA ARG A 72 -5.80 4.38 3.92
C ARG A 72 -4.76 5.49 3.84
N LEU A 73 -5.23 6.73 3.82
CA LEU A 73 -4.40 7.92 3.82
C LEU A 73 -4.79 8.81 4.99
N ALA A 74 -3.81 9.49 5.57
CA ALA A 74 -4.00 10.44 6.64
C ALA A 74 -3.05 11.63 6.49
N GLU A 75 -3.61 12.83 6.62
CA GLU A 75 -2.83 14.07 6.66
C GLU A 75 -2.24 14.29 8.05
N GLN A 76 -1.01 14.80 8.10
CA GLN A 76 -0.26 15.01 9.33
C GLN A 76 0.42 16.37 9.32
N TYR A 77 -0.10 17.25 10.18
CA TYR A 77 0.45 18.60 10.32
C TYR A 77 1.64 18.60 11.27
N PRO A 78 2.78 19.22 10.87
CA PRO A 78 3.94 19.31 11.74
C PRO A 78 3.66 20.21 12.95
N LYS A 79 4.28 19.87 14.08
CA LYS A 79 4.28 20.75 15.25
C LYS A 79 5.20 21.95 14.98
N ILE A 80 4.97 23.05 15.70
CA ILE A 80 5.80 24.27 15.64
C ILE A 80 7.30 23.88 15.72
N GLY A 81 8.09 24.36 14.74
CA GLY A 81 9.52 24.07 14.64
C GLY A 81 9.90 22.80 13.86
N ARG A 82 8.93 22.08 13.27
CA ARG A 82 9.19 20.97 12.34
C ARG A 82 8.55 21.25 10.98
N CYS A 83 9.12 20.64 9.94
CA CYS A 83 8.61 20.70 8.57
C CYS A 83 7.95 19.41 8.09
N SER A 84 8.18 18.29 8.78
CA SER A 84 7.77 16.97 8.34
C SER A 84 7.34 16.10 9.52
N VAL A 85 6.45 15.14 9.26
CA VAL A 85 5.94 14.18 10.25
C VAL A 85 6.01 12.76 9.67
N GLU A 86 6.75 11.89 10.34
CA GLU A 86 7.06 10.52 9.91
C GLU A 86 6.34 9.51 10.81
N ILE A 87 5.02 9.59 10.86
CA ILE A 87 4.21 8.74 11.75
C ILE A 87 3.26 7.91 10.89
N ILE A 88 3.11 6.63 11.22
CA ILE A 88 2.03 5.79 10.71
C ILE A 88 1.04 5.60 11.86
N LYS A 89 -0.21 6.03 11.66
CA LYS A 89 -1.30 5.99 12.65
C LYS A 89 -2.32 4.91 12.30
#